data_AF-A0A2A6RK47-F1
#
_entry.id   AF-A0A2A6RK47-F1
#
_cell.length_a   1.000
_cell.length_b   1.000
_cell.length_c   1.000
_cell.angle_alpha   90.00
_cell.angle_beta   90.00
_cell.angle_gamma   90.00
#
_symmetry.space_group_name_H-M   'P 1'
#
loop_
_entity.id
_entity.type
_entity.pdbx_description
1 polymer ?
#
loop_
_entity_poly.entity_id
_entity_poly.type
_entity_poly.pdbx_seq_one_letter_code
_entity_poly.pdbx_strand_id
1 'polypeptide(L)'
;MFYLFLLAHMIADFALQPLWLVRRKRYWYGLVIHIGLVLVCMLALGLLEPAARALWPAMLAIGAIHFLADWWKVNYGDGLFKQPLVPYLLDQVIHIGTLVLVLSLVVPPAQLWSPDAVAYGWLAIYLNAYMLAALAVPITLIVLFDPSFRHAAQAAHARARSLLAAVVVLSLSLLAGPLALPVTLAGLAWALRRPASQHPLDTPSGIMAVVFVAATTGALLAGLR
;
A
#
# COMPACT_ATOMS: atom_id res chain seq x y z
N MET A 1 -5.12 16.89 3.54
CA MET A 1 -6.11 15.88 3.99
C MET A 1 -5.98 14.55 3.23
N PHE A 2 -5.77 14.58 1.90
CA PHE A 2 -5.68 13.38 1.06
C PHE A 2 -4.68 12.34 1.59
N TYR A 3 -3.46 12.75 1.95
CA TYR A 3 -2.42 11.83 2.39
C TYR A 3 -2.76 11.07 3.69
N LEU A 4 -3.56 11.66 4.59
CA LEU A 4 -4.03 10.98 5.80
C LEU A 4 -5.04 9.88 5.47
N PHE A 5 -5.98 10.16 4.56
CA PHE A 5 -6.94 9.17 4.09
C PHE A 5 -6.29 8.07 3.25
N LEU A 6 -5.30 8.43 2.42
CA LEU A 6 -4.48 7.46 1.71
C LEU A 6 -3.75 6.55 2.70
N LEU A 7 -3.17 7.10 3.76
CA LEU A 7 -2.49 6.30 4.80
C LEU A 7 -3.47 5.35 5.51
N ALA A 8 -4.65 5.85 5.90
CA ALA A 8 -5.68 5.02 6.51
C ALA A 8 -6.10 3.85 5.60
N HIS A 9 -6.27 4.11 4.30
CA HIS A 9 -6.54 3.08 3.30
C HIS A 9 -5.38 2.09 3.16
N MET A 10 -4.14 2.56 3.04
CA MET A 10 -2.98 1.68 2.93
C MET A 10 -2.82 0.76 4.15
N ILE A 11 -3.08 1.28 5.36
CA ILE A 11 -3.04 0.49 6.59
C ILE A 11 -4.12 -0.61 6.53
N ALA A 12 -5.35 -0.25 6.19
CA ALA A 12 -6.45 -1.20 6.11
C ALA A 12 -6.17 -2.33 5.08
N ASP A 13 -5.72 -1.96 3.89
CA ASP A 13 -5.61 -2.90 2.76
C ASP A 13 -4.31 -3.71 2.76
N PHE A 14 -3.21 -3.17 3.26
CA PHE A 14 -1.91 -3.85 3.17
C PHE A 14 -1.36 -4.35 4.50
N ALA A 15 -1.65 -3.67 5.61
CA ALA A 15 -1.18 -4.09 6.93
C ALA A 15 -2.23 -4.95 7.66
N LEU A 16 -3.50 -4.54 7.61
CA LEU A 16 -4.58 -5.18 8.36
C LEU A 16 -5.39 -6.22 7.58
N GLN A 17 -5.01 -6.49 6.32
CA GLN A 17 -5.64 -7.51 5.48
C GLN A 17 -4.76 -8.77 5.35
N PRO A 18 -4.76 -9.66 6.37
CA PRO A 18 -4.04 -10.92 6.28
C PRO A 18 -4.64 -11.86 5.22
N LEU A 19 -3.87 -12.85 4.80
CA LEU A 19 -4.28 -13.82 3.76
C LEU A 19 -5.62 -14.51 4.08
N TRP A 20 -5.91 -14.77 5.35
CA TRP A 20 -7.19 -15.36 5.74
C TRP A 20 -8.37 -14.46 5.37
N LEU A 21 -8.24 -13.14 5.57
CA LEU A 21 -9.28 -12.17 5.28
C LEU A 21 -9.44 -12.02 3.76
N VAL A 22 -8.34 -11.95 3.02
CA VAL A 22 -8.35 -11.97 1.54
C VAL A 22 -9.18 -13.15 1.01
N ARG A 23 -8.98 -14.35 1.55
CA ARG A 23 -9.76 -15.55 1.16
C ARG A 23 -11.22 -15.46 1.57
N ARG A 24 -11.52 -14.86 2.73
CA ARG A 24 -12.89 -14.72 3.26
C ARG A 24 -13.70 -13.63 2.59
N LYS A 25 -13.10 -12.67 1.87
CA LYS A 25 -13.81 -11.65 1.08
C LYS A 25 -14.71 -12.21 -0.01
N ARG A 26 -14.60 -13.51 -0.35
CA ARG A 26 -15.59 -14.23 -1.19
C ARG A 26 -16.96 -14.39 -0.51
N TYR A 27 -17.05 -14.18 0.79
CA TYR A 27 -18.29 -14.21 1.55
C TYR A 27 -18.62 -12.81 2.09
N TRP A 28 -19.93 -12.53 2.25
CA TRP A 28 -20.41 -11.23 2.70
C TRP A 28 -19.79 -10.77 4.02
N TYR A 29 -19.59 -11.67 4.99
CA TYR A 29 -19.02 -11.32 6.29
C TYR A 29 -17.53 -10.95 6.19
N GLY A 30 -16.78 -11.55 5.26
CA GLY A 30 -15.39 -11.19 5.02
C GLY A 30 -15.26 -9.79 4.43
N LEU A 31 -16.16 -9.42 3.53
CA LEU A 31 -16.27 -8.04 3.02
C LEU A 31 -16.64 -7.07 4.14
N VAL A 32 -17.62 -7.41 4.99
CA VAL A 32 -18.04 -6.59 6.13
C VAL A 32 -16.90 -6.37 7.13
N ILE A 33 -16.12 -7.40 7.43
CA ILE A 33 -14.94 -7.27 8.30
C ILE A 33 -13.90 -6.33 7.67
N HIS A 34 -13.58 -6.53 6.39
CA HIS A 34 -12.62 -5.70 5.67
C HIS A 34 -13.06 -4.23 5.64
N ILE A 35 -14.31 -3.95 5.26
CA ILE A 35 -14.80 -2.57 5.23
C ILE A 35 -14.86 -1.94 6.63
N GLY A 36 -15.16 -2.74 7.65
CA GLY A 36 -15.04 -2.33 9.05
C GLY A 36 -13.64 -1.83 9.39
N LEU A 37 -12.59 -2.53 8.96
CA LEU A 37 -11.20 -2.11 9.16
C LEU A 37 -10.88 -0.78 8.45
N VAL A 38 -11.35 -0.61 7.21
CA VAL A 38 -11.17 0.64 6.45
C VAL A 38 -11.84 1.80 7.17
N LEU A 39 -13.11 1.64 7.59
CA LEU A 39 -13.85 2.64 8.33
C LEU A 39 -13.19 2.98 9.67
N VAL A 40 -12.75 1.97 10.43
CA VAL A 40 -12.02 2.17 11.70
C VAL A 40 -10.73 2.97 11.46
N CYS A 41 -9.95 2.65 10.42
CA CYS A 41 -8.74 3.39 10.09
C CYS A 41 -9.03 4.85 9.74
N MET A 42 -10.11 5.12 8.98
CA MET A 42 -10.50 6.50 8.64
C MET A 42 -11.05 7.25 9.85
N LEU A 43 -11.88 6.62 10.68
CA LEU A 43 -12.42 7.22 11.90
C LEU A 43 -11.33 7.56 12.91
N ALA A 44 -10.28 6.73 13.00
CA ALA A 44 -9.12 6.99 13.83
C ALA A 44 -8.40 8.30 13.44
N LEU A 45 -8.53 8.77 12.19
CA LEU A 45 -8.00 10.08 11.79
C LEU A 45 -8.63 11.22 12.60
N GLY A 46 -9.89 11.10 13.04
CA GLY A 46 -10.53 12.10 13.90
C GLY A 46 -9.89 12.25 15.28
N LEU A 47 -9.07 11.29 15.71
CA LEU A 47 -8.26 11.39 16.94
C LEU A 47 -7.01 12.25 16.72
N LEU A 48 -6.46 12.23 15.49
CA LEU A 48 -5.21 12.93 15.13
C LEU A 48 -5.48 14.31 14.51
N GLU A 49 -6.56 14.43 13.75
CA GLU A 49 -6.92 15.63 12.98
C GLU A 49 -8.41 15.94 13.23
N PRO A 50 -8.74 16.88 14.13
CA PRO A 50 -10.12 17.18 14.50
C PRO A 50 -11.01 17.54 13.31
N ALA A 51 -10.47 18.19 12.27
CA ALA A 51 -11.21 18.51 11.05
C ALA A 51 -11.73 17.25 10.33
N ALA A 52 -11.05 16.11 10.47
CA ALA A 52 -11.49 14.84 9.89
C ALA A 52 -12.78 14.29 10.54
N ARG A 53 -13.14 14.70 11.76
CA ARG A 53 -14.38 14.26 12.43
C ARG A 53 -15.63 14.68 11.66
N ALA A 54 -15.60 15.86 11.04
CA ALA A 54 -16.69 16.36 10.22
C ALA A 54 -16.86 15.57 8.90
N LEU A 55 -15.85 14.79 8.51
CA LEU A 55 -15.84 14.01 7.26
C LEU A 55 -16.46 12.62 7.40
N TRP A 56 -17.11 12.28 8.52
CA TRP A 56 -17.74 10.96 8.68
C TRP A 56 -18.74 10.60 7.55
N PRO A 57 -19.54 11.52 6.95
CA PRO A 57 -20.41 11.14 5.82
C PRO A 57 -19.59 10.76 4.59
N ALA A 58 -18.47 11.47 4.35
CA ALA A 58 -17.54 11.15 3.27
C ALA A 58 -16.84 9.81 3.51
N MET A 59 -16.47 9.49 4.76
CA MET A 59 -15.93 8.18 5.14
C MET A 59 -16.91 7.05 4.85
N LEU A 60 -18.20 7.24 5.11
CA LEU A 60 -19.24 6.26 4.76
C LEU A 60 -19.40 6.11 3.24
N ALA A 61 -19.36 7.20 2.48
CA ALA A 61 -19.42 7.16 1.02
C ALA A 61 -18.21 6.43 0.42
N ILE A 62 -16.99 6.78 0.86
CA ILE A 62 -15.76 6.06 0.51
C ILE A 62 -15.90 4.58 0.86
N GLY A 63 -16.40 4.29 2.05
CA GLY A 63 -16.57 2.92 2.50
C GLY A 63 -17.58 2.10 1.68
N ALA A 64 -18.69 2.71 1.29
CA ALA A 64 -19.67 2.07 0.41
C ALA A 64 -19.07 1.76 -0.97
N ILE A 65 -18.35 2.71 -1.57
CA ILE A 65 -17.69 2.50 -2.87
C ILE A 65 -16.59 1.44 -2.76
N HIS A 66 -15.79 1.46 -1.69
CA HIS A 66 -14.77 0.43 -1.41
C HIS A 66 -15.43 -0.95 -1.33
N PHE A 67 -16.50 -1.11 -0.55
CA PHE A 67 -17.24 -2.37 -0.45
C PHE A 67 -17.72 -2.86 -1.83
N LEU A 68 -18.29 -1.95 -2.64
CA LEU A 68 -18.77 -2.29 -3.99
C LEU A 68 -17.63 -2.70 -4.93
N ALA A 69 -16.49 -2.01 -4.89
CA ALA A 69 -15.31 -2.33 -5.68
C ALA A 69 -14.76 -3.72 -5.33
N ASP A 70 -14.62 -3.99 -4.03
CA ASP A 70 -14.17 -5.29 -3.54
C ASP A 70 -15.15 -6.41 -3.87
N TRP A 71 -16.44 -6.17 -3.67
CA TRP A 71 -17.51 -7.10 -4.03
C TRP A 71 -17.47 -7.40 -5.53
N TRP A 72 -17.34 -6.39 -6.37
CA TRP A 72 -17.25 -6.59 -7.82
C TRP A 72 -16.01 -7.41 -8.18
N LYS A 73 -14.84 -7.07 -7.61
CA LYS A 73 -13.58 -7.79 -7.86
C LYS A 73 -13.70 -9.28 -7.54
N VAL A 74 -14.27 -9.65 -6.38
CA VAL A 74 -14.37 -11.06 -5.97
C VAL A 74 -15.44 -11.85 -6.74
N ASN A 75 -16.49 -11.19 -7.25
CA ASN A 75 -17.57 -11.87 -7.98
C ASN A 75 -17.35 -11.92 -9.50
N TYR A 76 -16.67 -10.93 -10.08
CA TYR A 76 -16.53 -10.79 -11.53
C TYR A 76 -15.08 -10.66 -12.01
N GLY A 77 -14.17 -10.15 -11.17
CA GLY A 77 -12.79 -9.84 -11.56
C GLY A 77 -12.02 -11.07 -12.06
N ASP A 78 -12.11 -12.18 -11.33
CA ASP A 78 -11.43 -13.44 -11.69
C ASP A 78 -11.95 -14.04 -13.01
N GLY A 79 -13.21 -13.79 -13.36
CA GLY A 79 -13.82 -14.29 -14.60
C GLY A 79 -13.58 -13.38 -15.81
N LEU A 80 -13.47 -12.07 -15.59
CA LEU A 80 -13.27 -11.08 -16.64
C LEU A 80 -11.82 -11.01 -17.12
N PHE A 81 -10.86 -11.25 -16.22
CA PHE A 81 -9.43 -11.13 -16.51
C PHE A 81 -8.69 -12.44 -16.32
N LYS A 82 -7.90 -12.84 -17.33
CA LYS A 82 -7.08 -14.06 -17.29
C LYS A 82 -5.92 -13.97 -16.29
N GLN A 83 -5.46 -12.77 -15.97
CA GLN A 83 -4.32 -12.52 -15.08
C GLN A 83 -4.77 -11.72 -13.86
N PRO A 84 -4.46 -12.16 -12.63
CA PRO A 84 -4.95 -11.52 -11.41
C PRO A 84 -4.29 -10.15 -11.12
N LEU A 85 -3.19 -9.82 -11.79
CA LEU A 85 -2.57 -8.50 -11.69
C LEU A 85 -3.51 -7.39 -12.17
N VAL A 86 -4.26 -7.61 -13.26
CA VAL A 86 -5.14 -6.60 -13.84
C VAL A 86 -6.28 -6.19 -12.89
N PRO A 87 -7.11 -7.11 -12.36
CA PRO A 87 -8.14 -6.74 -11.40
C PRO A 87 -7.55 -6.17 -10.11
N TYR A 88 -6.36 -6.61 -9.68
CA TYR A 88 -5.65 -6.01 -8.55
C TYR A 88 -5.25 -4.56 -8.80
N LEU A 89 -4.66 -4.22 -9.96
CA LEU A 89 -4.28 -2.84 -10.26
C LEU A 89 -5.50 -1.94 -10.47
N LEU A 90 -6.53 -2.44 -11.14
CA LEU A 90 -7.80 -1.72 -11.33
C LEU A 90 -8.44 -1.38 -9.97
N ASP A 91 -8.40 -2.32 -9.05
CA ASP A 91 -8.87 -2.14 -7.67
C ASP A 91 -8.11 -0.98 -6.99
N GLN A 92 -6.78 -0.93 -7.07
CA GLN A 92 -6.01 0.18 -6.51
C GLN A 92 -6.38 1.53 -7.13
N VAL A 93 -6.59 1.57 -8.45
CA VAL A 93 -7.02 2.79 -9.15
C VAL A 93 -8.40 3.24 -8.68
N ILE A 94 -9.35 2.31 -8.51
CA ILE A 94 -10.71 2.62 -8.03
C ILE A 94 -10.65 3.19 -6.61
N HIS A 95 -9.86 2.59 -5.71
CA HIS A 95 -9.75 3.07 -4.33
C HIS A 95 -9.13 4.47 -4.25
N ILE A 96 -8.00 4.70 -4.92
CA ILE A 96 -7.36 6.01 -4.94
C ILE A 96 -8.27 7.05 -5.62
N GLY A 97 -8.89 6.69 -6.75
CA GLY A 97 -9.83 7.55 -7.46
C GLY A 97 -11.05 7.92 -6.60
N THR A 98 -11.54 6.99 -5.79
CA THR A 98 -12.63 7.22 -4.83
C THR A 98 -12.22 8.23 -3.76
N LEU A 99 -11.03 8.08 -3.18
CA LEU A 99 -10.51 9.03 -2.20
C LEU A 99 -10.40 10.43 -2.80
N VAL A 100 -9.82 10.54 -4.01
CA VAL A 100 -9.69 11.82 -4.71
C VAL A 100 -11.06 12.44 -4.98
N LEU A 101 -11.98 11.68 -5.57
CA LEU A 101 -13.31 12.17 -5.96
C LEU A 101 -14.11 12.62 -4.74
N VAL A 102 -14.30 11.73 -3.75
CA VAL A 102 -15.17 12.02 -2.60
C VAL A 102 -14.60 13.17 -1.77
N LEU A 103 -13.29 13.20 -1.52
CA LEU A 103 -12.68 14.28 -0.75
C LEU A 103 -12.69 15.62 -1.50
N SER A 104 -12.52 15.62 -2.82
CA SER A 104 -12.58 16.86 -3.62
C SER A 104 -13.96 17.53 -3.59
N LEU A 105 -15.02 16.77 -3.32
CA LEU A 105 -16.39 17.30 -3.21
C LEU A 105 -16.67 17.97 -1.86
N VAL A 106 -15.88 17.69 -0.82
CA VAL A 106 -16.18 18.11 0.56
C VAL A 106 -15.03 18.84 1.25
N VAL A 107 -13.82 18.81 0.71
CA VAL A 107 -12.63 19.46 1.25
C VAL A 107 -12.12 20.52 0.26
N PRO A 108 -11.86 21.77 0.69
CA PRO A 108 -11.26 22.78 -0.17
C PRO A 108 -9.93 22.30 -0.78
N PRO A 109 -9.62 22.61 -2.06
CA PRO A 109 -8.41 22.12 -2.72
C PRO A 109 -7.10 22.40 -1.95
N ALA A 110 -7.00 23.58 -1.32
CA ALA A 110 -5.83 23.95 -0.52
C ALA A 110 -5.63 23.02 0.69
N GLN A 111 -6.71 22.59 1.35
CA GLN A 111 -6.65 21.65 2.47
C GLN A 111 -6.51 20.20 2.01
N LEU A 112 -7.01 19.88 0.82
CA LEU A 112 -6.96 18.53 0.27
C LEU A 112 -5.52 18.11 -0.02
N TRP A 113 -4.82 18.92 -0.82
CA TRP A 113 -3.53 18.60 -1.43
C TRP A 113 -2.31 19.10 -0.67
N SER A 114 -2.44 20.16 0.13
CA SER A 114 -1.30 20.69 0.89
C SER A 114 -0.99 19.80 2.10
N PRO A 115 0.25 19.29 2.24
CA PRO A 115 0.67 18.59 3.44
C PRO A 115 0.76 19.51 4.65
N ASP A 116 1.02 20.81 4.45
CA ASP A 116 1.10 21.81 5.52
C ASP A 116 -0.26 22.22 6.09
N ALA A 117 -1.36 21.89 5.37
CA ALA A 117 -2.70 22.24 5.79
C ALA A 117 -3.27 21.32 6.89
N VAL A 118 -2.57 20.25 7.27
CA VAL A 118 -2.97 19.32 8.34
C VAL A 118 -1.76 18.93 9.18
N ALA A 119 -1.93 18.75 10.49
CA ALA A 119 -0.80 18.65 11.44
C ALA A 119 0.16 17.48 11.12
N TYR A 120 -0.37 16.40 10.57
CA TYR A 120 0.38 15.17 10.27
C TYR A 120 0.53 14.90 8.77
N GLY A 121 0.38 15.91 7.92
CA GLY A 121 0.39 15.73 6.46
C GLY A 121 1.71 15.19 5.92
N TRP A 122 2.83 15.79 6.33
CA TRP A 122 4.17 15.30 5.96
C TRP A 122 4.46 13.91 6.53
N LEU A 123 4.12 13.67 7.80
CA LEU A 123 4.27 12.33 8.39
C LEU A 123 3.49 11.29 7.60
N ALA A 124 2.27 11.60 7.17
CA ALA A 124 1.46 10.72 6.35
C ALA A 124 2.11 10.44 5.00
N ILE A 125 2.73 11.43 4.34
CA ILE A 125 3.49 11.23 3.10
C ILE A 125 4.63 10.22 3.32
N TYR A 126 5.45 10.41 4.37
CA TYR A 126 6.54 9.47 4.67
C TYR A 126 6.02 8.06 4.97
N LEU A 127 4.97 7.94 5.78
CA LEU A 127 4.40 6.64 6.12
C LEU A 127 3.78 5.94 4.89
N ASN A 128 3.08 6.67 4.00
CA ASN A 128 2.59 6.11 2.74
C ASN A 128 3.73 5.55 1.88
N ALA A 129 4.88 6.25 1.83
CA ALA A 129 6.04 5.76 1.10
C ALA A 129 6.62 4.46 1.69
N TYR A 130 6.72 4.37 3.02
CA TYR A 130 7.10 3.11 3.68
C TYR A 130 6.07 2.00 3.42
N MET A 131 4.78 2.29 3.50
CA MET A 131 3.71 1.33 3.22
C MET A 131 3.76 0.83 1.77
N LEU A 132 4.01 1.72 0.82
CA LEU A 132 4.17 1.40 -0.60
C LEU A 132 5.34 0.45 -0.80
N ALA A 133 6.53 0.83 -0.34
CA ALA A 133 7.76 0.06 -0.56
C ALA A 133 7.77 -1.27 0.21
N ALA A 134 7.30 -1.27 1.46
CA ALA A 134 7.44 -2.41 2.35
C ALA A 134 6.27 -3.40 2.29
N LEU A 135 5.08 -2.99 1.84
CA LEU A 135 3.89 -3.84 1.83
C LEU A 135 3.24 -3.92 0.45
N ALA A 136 2.86 -2.79 -0.15
CA ALA A 136 2.10 -2.79 -1.40
C ALA A 136 2.91 -3.38 -2.57
N VAL A 137 4.19 -3.00 -2.72
CA VAL A 137 5.06 -3.57 -3.75
C VAL A 137 5.27 -5.08 -3.56
N PRO A 138 5.67 -5.58 -2.38
CA PRO A 138 5.79 -7.03 -2.17
C PRO A 138 4.49 -7.80 -2.44
N ILE A 139 3.33 -7.26 -2.05
CA ILE A 139 2.03 -7.88 -2.35
C ILE A 139 1.77 -7.90 -3.86
N THR A 140 2.05 -6.80 -4.57
CA THR A 140 1.95 -6.73 -6.04
C THR A 140 2.84 -7.80 -6.70
N LEU A 141 4.07 -7.98 -6.22
CA LEU A 141 4.99 -9.00 -6.74
C LEU A 141 4.50 -10.42 -6.46
N ILE A 142 3.86 -10.67 -5.31
CA ILE A 142 3.21 -11.96 -5.03
C ILE A 142 2.05 -12.20 -5.99
N VAL A 143 1.18 -11.20 -6.22
CA VAL A 143 0.07 -11.31 -7.18
C VAL A 143 0.58 -11.58 -8.60
N LEU A 144 1.69 -10.97 -8.98
CA LEU A 144 2.30 -11.13 -10.31
C LEU A 144 2.98 -12.50 -10.48
N PHE A 145 3.83 -12.91 -9.52
CA PHE A 145 4.72 -14.06 -9.69
C PHE A 145 4.29 -15.33 -8.96
N ASP A 146 3.41 -15.24 -7.96
CA ASP A 146 2.78 -16.39 -7.31
C ASP A 146 1.26 -16.21 -7.14
N PRO A 147 0.51 -16.02 -8.25
CA PRO A 147 -0.93 -15.74 -8.22
C PRO A 147 -1.78 -16.85 -7.58
N SER A 148 -1.26 -18.08 -7.54
CA SER A 148 -1.93 -19.25 -6.94
C SER A 148 -1.45 -19.56 -5.51
N PHE A 149 -0.59 -18.70 -4.94
CA PHE A 149 -0.03 -18.86 -3.60
C PHE A 149 0.65 -20.22 -3.37
N ARG A 150 1.37 -20.75 -4.38
CA ARG A 150 2.08 -22.04 -4.31
C ARG A 150 3.15 -22.02 -3.22
N HIS A 151 3.74 -20.85 -2.96
CA HIS A 151 4.80 -20.67 -1.98
C HIS A 151 4.30 -20.05 -0.67
N ALA A 152 2.99 -20.16 -0.36
CA ALA A 152 2.38 -19.55 0.83
C ALA A 152 3.11 -19.86 2.14
N ALA A 153 3.67 -21.06 2.29
CA ALA A 153 4.43 -21.47 3.49
C ALA A 153 5.70 -20.62 3.71
N GLN A 154 6.31 -20.11 2.64
CA GLN A 154 7.51 -19.29 2.67
C GLN A 154 7.20 -17.78 2.70
N ALA A 155 5.95 -17.40 2.40
CA ALA A 155 5.55 -16.01 2.18
C ALA A 155 5.81 -15.11 3.39
N ALA A 156 5.57 -15.57 4.62
CA ALA A 156 5.79 -14.76 5.81
C ALA A 156 7.27 -14.35 5.97
N HIS A 157 8.20 -15.29 5.80
CA HIS A 157 9.62 -15.03 5.94
C HIS A 157 10.16 -14.18 4.78
N ALA A 158 9.71 -14.46 3.55
CA ALA A 158 10.09 -13.70 2.37
C ALA A 158 9.58 -12.24 2.46
N ARG A 159 8.36 -12.04 2.96
CA ARG A 159 7.81 -10.70 3.24
C ARG A 159 8.59 -9.97 4.34
N ALA A 160 9.00 -10.65 5.40
CA ALA A 160 9.79 -10.02 6.46
C ALA A 160 11.15 -9.52 5.94
N ARG A 161 11.84 -10.31 5.12
CA ARG A 161 13.08 -9.90 4.45
C ARG A 161 12.87 -8.74 3.48
N SER A 162 11.81 -8.82 2.67
CA SER A 162 11.44 -7.77 1.73
C SER A 162 11.08 -6.46 2.44
N LEU A 163 10.36 -6.52 3.55
CA LEU A 163 10.05 -5.36 4.42
C LEU A 163 11.34 -4.75 4.97
N LEU A 164 12.23 -5.57 5.53
CA LEU A 164 13.50 -5.07 6.06
C LEU A 164 14.34 -4.39 4.97
N ALA A 165 14.45 -5.01 3.80
CA ALA A 165 15.15 -4.43 2.66
C ALA A 165 14.53 -3.09 2.24
N ALA A 166 13.20 -3.04 2.08
CA ALA A 166 12.49 -1.81 1.71
C ALA A 166 12.72 -0.69 2.74
N VAL A 167 12.57 -0.98 4.04
CA VAL A 167 12.74 0.01 5.11
C VAL A 167 14.16 0.54 5.15
N VAL A 168 15.17 -0.34 5.09
CA VAL A 168 16.59 0.05 5.13
C VAL A 168 16.94 0.90 3.91
N VAL A 169 16.58 0.44 2.70
CA VAL A 169 16.88 1.14 1.45
C VAL A 169 16.22 2.50 1.41
N LEU A 170 14.92 2.57 1.72
CA LEU A 170 14.17 3.81 1.72
C LEU A 170 14.75 4.80 2.75
N SER A 171 15.08 4.33 3.95
CA SER A 171 15.72 5.15 4.99
C SER A 171 17.08 5.69 4.54
N LEU A 172 17.92 4.85 3.93
CA LEU A 172 19.23 5.26 3.42
C LEU A 172 19.08 6.28 2.30
N SER A 173 18.18 6.07 1.33
CA SER A 173 17.92 7.03 0.26
C SER A 173 17.37 8.35 0.78
N LEU A 174 16.52 8.32 1.81
CA LEU A 174 16.01 9.52 2.48
C LEU A 174 17.10 10.32 3.22
N LEU A 175 18.00 9.63 3.93
CA LEU A 175 18.96 10.27 4.84
C LEU A 175 20.30 10.62 4.17
N ALA A 176 20.79 9.77 3.27
CA ALA A 176 22.05 9.95 2.58
C ALA A 176 21.87 10.49 1.14
N GLY A 177 20.62 10.73 0.72
CA GLY A 177 20.29 11.34 -0.56
C GLY A 177 20.54 10.42 -1.77
N PRO A 178 20.48 10.96 -2.99
CA PRO A 178 20.55 10.17 -4.23
C PRO A 178 21.89 9.44 -4.44
N LEU A 179 22.97 9.90 -3.81
CA LEU A 179 24.29 9.23 -3.87
C LEU A 179 24.30 7.88 -3.15
N ALA A 180 23.36 7.64 -2.23
CA ALA A 180 23.22 6.35 -1.56
C ALA A 180 22.67 5.26 -2.49
N LEU A 181 21.99 5.63 -3.57
CA LEU A 181 21.36 4.71 -4.52
C LEU A 181 22.35 3.69 -5.12
N PRO A 182 23.45 4.09 -5.79
CA PRO A 182 24.39 3.13 -6.39
C PRO A 182 25.05 2.20 -5.35
N VAL A 183 25.41 2.73 -4.17
CA VAL A 183 26.01 1.92 -3.08
C VAL A 183 25.01 0.90 -2.55
N THR A 184 23.75 1.32 -2.38
CA THR A 184 22.67 0.46 -1.90
C THR A 184 22.35 -0.64 -2.92
N LEU A 185 22.24 -0.28 -4.21
CA LEU A 185 22.02 -1.25 -5.29
C LEU A 185 23.17 -2.25 -5.42
N ALA A 186 24.43 -1.81 -5.29
CA ALA A 186 25.60 -2.69 -5.36
C ALA A 186 25.66 -3.66 -4.16
N GLY A 187 25.44 -3.16 -2.94
CA GLY A 187 25.41 -4.01 -1.73
C GLY A 187 24.29 -5.05 -1.78
N LEU A 188 23.13 -4.68 -2.31
CA LEU A 188 22.01 -5.60 -2.50
C LEU A 188 22.24 -6.60 -3.63
N ALA A 189 22.73 -6.18 -4.79
CA ALA A 189 23.11 -7.10 -5.86
C ALA A 189 24.08 -8.19 -5.36
N TRP A 190 25.02 -7.81 -4.50
CA TRP A 190 25.93 -8.75 -3.86
C TRP A 190 25.24 -9.68 -2.84
N ALA A 191 24.44 -9.12 -1.93
CA ALA A 191 23.74 -9.87 -0.89
C ALA A 191 22.73 -10.89 -1.46
N LEU A 192 22.21 -10.64 -2.65
CA LEU A 192 21.08 -11.35 -3.25
C LEU A 192 21.47 -12.31 -4.37
N ARG A 193 22.78 -12.51 -4.59
CA ARG A 193 23.32 -13.46 -5.56
C ARG A 193 22.86 -14.91 -5.34
N ARG A 194 22.34 -15.24 -4.15
CA ARG A 194 21.75 -16.55 -3.83
C ARG A 194 20.37 -16.33 -3.21
N PRO A 195 19.29 -16.84 -3.82
CA PRO A 195 17.95 -16.68 -3.29
C PRO A 195 17.82 -17.42 -1.95
N ALA A 196 17.18 -16.77 -0.97
CA ALA A 196 16.98 -17.34 0.37
C ALA A 196 15.89 -18.43 0.40
N SER A 197 14.98 -18.42 -0.58
CA SER A 197 13.96 -19.45 -0.78
C SER A 197 13.48 -19.48 -2.23
N GLN A 198 12.51 -20.33 -2.54
CA GLN A 198 11.86 -20.38 -3.86
C GLN A 198 10.74 -19.33 -4.02
N HIS A 199 10.38 -18.64 -2.93
CA HIS A 199 9.37 -17.61 -2.97
C HIS A 199 9.78 -16.45 -3.89
N PRO A 200 8.90 -15.90 -4.75
CA PRO A 200 9.28 -14.87 -5.72
C PRO A 200 9.96 -13.63 -5.12
N LEU A 201 9.56 -13.22 -3.91
CA LEU A 201 10.19 -12.09 -3.22
C LEU A 201 11.66 -12.32 -2.85
N ASP A 202 12.10 -13.58 -2.72
CA ASP A 202 13.51 -13.91 -2.43
C ASP A 202 14.34 -14.14 -3.70
N THR A 203 13.70 -14.14 -4.87
CA THR A 203 14.43 -14.19 -6.15
C THR A 203 15.16 -12.86 -6.38
N PRO A 204 16.29 -12.86 -7.13
CA PRO A 204 16.99 -11.62 -7.44
C PRO A 204 16.10 -10.56 -8.08
N SER A 205 15.16 -10.93 -8.96
CA SER A 205 14.23 -9.99 -9.58
C SER A 205 13.22 -9.41 -8.59
N GLY A 206 12.62 -10.24 -7.73
CA GLY A 206 11.63 -9.81 -6.74
C GLY A 206 12.21 -8.80 -5.76
N ILE A 207 13.37 -9.10 -5.18
CA ILE A 207 14.02 -8.20 -4.24
C ILE A 207 14.58 -6.93 -4.93
N MET A 208 15.11 -7.04 -6.17
CA MET A 208 15.56 -5.86 -6.91
C MET A 208 14.41 -4.91 -7.21
N ALA A 209 13.22 -5.41 -7.50
CA ALA A 209 12.03 -4.57 -7.67
C ALA A 209 11.67 -3.83 -6.37
N VAL A 210 11.69 -4.51 -5.22
CA VAL A 210 11.44 -3.90 -3.90
C VAL A 210 12.45 -2.79 -3.60
N VAL A 211 13.74 -3.09 -3.78
CA VAL A 211 14.84 -2.15 -3.55
C VAL A 211 14.73 -0.96 -4.48
N PHE A 212 14.48 -1.20 -5.76
CA PHE A 212 14.36 -0.15 -6.76
C PHE A 212 13.23 0.83 -6.37
N VAL A 213 12.03 0.33 -6.07
CA VAL A 213 10.92 1.20 -5.65
C VAL A 213 11.26 1.92 -4.35
N ALA A 214 11.78 1.23 -3.33
CA ALA A 214 12.17 1.84 -2.06
C ALA A 214 13.17 2.99 -2.25
N ALA A 215 14.19 2.78 -3.09
CA ALA A 215 15.25 3.75 -3.31
C ALA A 215 14.77 4.94 -4.15
N THR A 216 13.99 4.69 -5.21
CA THR A 216 13.37 5.75 -6.01
C THR A 216 12.41 6.59 -5.16
N THR A 217 11.54 5.95 -4.37
CA THR A 217 10.63 6.67 -3.48
C THR A 217 11.40 7.48 -2.43
N GLY A 218 12.44 6.92 -1.81
CA GLY A 218 13.28 7.65 -0.87
C GLY A 218 14.00 8.84 -1.50
N ALA A 219 14.55 8.68 -2.71
CA ALA A 219 15.22 9.78 -3.43
C ALA A 219 14.24 10.90 -3.81
N LEU A 220 13.04 10.56 -4.26
CA LEU A 220 11.98 11.54 -4.56
C LEU A 220 11.58 12.32 -3.31
N LEU A 221 11.36 11.63 -2.20
CA LEU A 221 11.01 12.27 -0.93
C LEU A 221 12.14 13.14 -0.37
N ALA A 222 13.40 12.74 -0.55
CA ALA A 222 14.55 13.56 -0.14
C ALA A 222 14.60 14.89 -0.91
N GLY A 223 14.19 14.89 -2.17
CA GLY A 223 14.10 16.11 -3.00
C GLY A 223 12.88 16.99 -2.73
N LEU A 224 11.92 16.55 -1.91
CA LEU A 224 10.78 17.37 -1.47
C LEU A 224 11.07 18.17 -0.19
N ARG A 225 12.23 17.96 0.43
CA ARG A 225 12.74 18.74 1.58
C ARG A 225 13.51 19.96 1.08
#